data_AF-A0A0C2GZ26-F1
#
_entry.id   AF-A0A0C2GZ26-F1
#
_cell.length_a   1.000
_cell.length_b   1.000
_cell.length_c   1.000
_cell.angle_alpha   90.00
_cell.angle_beta   90.00
_cell.angle_gamma   90.00
#
_symmetry.space_group_name_H-M   'P 1'
#
loop_
_entity.id
_entity.type
_entity.pdbx_description
1 polymer ?
#
loop_
_entity_poly.entity_id
_entity_poly.type
_entity_poly.pdbx_seq_one_letter_code
_entity_poly.pdbx_strand_id
1 'polypeptide(L)'
;MSSALIGLAACGLSSVFFGSAFVPVKKFDAGNGVFVQWVMSTAILCVGLAIQAIEGFPKFQPLAMLGGVFWALGNVTAIPIMSVLGLGMGMLIWGATNCITGWAVGRYGLFGVKATVPAWPVLNYFGLLMVIVGAIFTALAAGVFYGVTFVPVIYIQDHPEK
;
A
#
# COMPACT_ATOMS: atom_id res chain seq x y z
N MET A 1 1.41 29.18 5.61
CA MET A 1 0.13 28.44 5.68
C MET A 1 -0.22 27.76 4.35
N SER A 2 -0.07 28.38 3.17
CA SER A 2 -0.34 27.73 1.88
C SER A 2 0.43 26.42 1.64
N SER A 3 1.71 26.34 2.03
CA SER A 3 2.54 25.15 1.73
C SER A 3 2.09 23.89 2.49
N ALA A 4 1.60 24.04 3.73
CA ALA A 4 1.10 22.90 4.50
C ALA A 4 -0.24 22.40 3.94
N LEU A 5 -1.12 23.32 3.54
CA LEU A 5 -2.40 22.97 2.91
C LEU A 5 -2.19 22.28 1.56
N ILE A 6 -1.27 22.78 0.73
CA ILE A 6 -0.90 22.15 -0.55
C ILE A 6 -0.31 20.76 -0.31
N GLY A 7 0.57 20.60 0.69
CA GLY A 7 1.13 19.30 1.06
C GLY A 7 0.07 18.31 1.52
N LEU A 8 -0.83 18.73 2.42
CA LEU A 8 -1.94 17.89 2.90
C LEU A 8 -2.92 17.53 1.77
N ALA A 9 -3.22 18.48 0.89
CA ALA A 9 -4.06 18.24 -0.28
C ALA A 9 -3.41 17.23 -1.25
N ALA A 10 -2.10 17.35 -1.48
CA ALA A 10 -1.34 16.40 -2.30
C ALA A 10 -1.32 14.99 -1.67
N CYS A 11 -1.14 14.89 -0.35
CA CYS A 11 -1.24 13.61 0.36
C CYS A 11 -2.65 13.00 0.25
N GLY A 12 -3.69 13.81 0.39
CA GLY A 12 -5.09 13.37 0.22
C GLY A 12 -5.34 12.85 -1.20
N LEU A 13 -4.92 13.61 -2.21
CA LEU A 13 -5.04 13.23 -3.61
C LEU A 13 -4.30 11.92 -3.91
N SER A 14 -3.04 11.82 -3.47
CA SER A 14 -2.22 10.62 -3.60
C SER A 14 -2.89 9.41 -2.96
N SER A 15 -3.47 9.56 -1.77
CA SER A 15 -4.15 8.49 -1.05
C SER A 15 -5.36 7.94 -1.82
N VAL A 16 -6.12 8.81 -2.50
CA VAL A 16 -7.26 8.39 -3.32
C VAL A 16 -6.79 7.60 -4.54
N PHE A 17 -5.78 8.09 -5.27
CA PHE A 17 -5.25 7.42 -6.45
C PHE A 17 -4.55 6.09 -6.12
N PHE A 18 -3.68 6.06 -5.12
CA PHE A 18 -3.02 4.81 -4.68
C PHE A 18 -4.00 3.83 -4.06
N GLY A 19 -4.97 4.31 -3.28
CA GLY A 19 -5.99 3.48 -2.65
C GLY A 19 -6.94 2.80 -3.66
N SER A 20 -7.19 3.46 -4.78
CA SER A 20 -8.08 2.96 -5.84
C SER A 20 -7.38 2.20 -6.97
N ALA A 21 -6.04 2.22 -7.01
CA ALA A 21 -5.26 1.63 -8.11
C ALA A 21 -5.61 0.16 -8.41
N PHE A 22 -5.89 -0.62 -7.36
CA PHE A 22 -6.23 -2.05 -7.48
C PHE A 22 -7.75 -2.32 -7.52
N VAL A 23 -8.61 -1.31 -7.50
CA VAL A 23 -10.07 -1.48 -7.58
C VAL A 23 -10.51 -1.96 -8.98
N PRO A 24 -10.01 -1.42 -10.11
CA PRO A 24 -10.35 -1.93 -11.45
C PRO A 24 -9.92 -3.38 -11.67
N VAL A 25 -8.81 -3.78 -11.06
CA VAL A 25 -8.26 -5.15 -11.08
C VAL A 25 -9.23 -6.18 -10.47
N LYS A 26 -10.17 -5.73 -9.62
CA LYS A 26 -11.26 -6.59 -9.11
C LYS A 26 -12.40 -6.77 -10.12
N LYS A 27 -12.64 -5.76 -10.96
CA LYS A 27 -13.78 -5.73 -11.88
C LYS A 27 -13.49 -6.48 -13.19
N PHE A 28 -12.23 -6.52 -13.59
CA PHE A 28 -11.77 -7.21 -14.78
C PHE A 28 -10.84 -8.35 -14.39
N ASP A 29 -10.97 -9.50 -15.04
CA ASP A 29 -10.17 -10.68 -14.75
C ASP A 29 -8.69 -10.38 -15.01
N ALA A 30 -7.98 -10.10 -13.93
CA ALA A 30 -6.60 -9.66 -13.93
C ALA A 30 -5.67 -10.88 -14.06
N GLY A 31 -5.89 -11.69 -15.11
CA GLY A 31 -5.31 -13.03 -15.32
C GLY A 31 -4.15 -13.40 -14.40
N ASN A 32 -2.93 -12.90 -14.69
CA ASN A 32 -1.73 -13.11 -13.86
C ASN A 32 -1.15 -11.77 -13.35
N GLY A 33 -0.66 -11.75 -12.10
CA GLY A 33 -0.07 -10.55 -11.49
C GLY A 33 1.13 -9.96 -12.26
N VAL A 34 1.84 -10.81 -13.00
CA VAL A 34 2.94 -10.40 -13.90
C VAL A 34 2.43 -9.58 -15.09
N PHE A 35 1.31 -9.97 -15.69
CA PHE A 35 0.74 -9.25 -16.83
C PHE A 35 0.27 -7.86 -16.42
N VAL A 36 -0.46 -7.77 -15.29
CA VAL A 36 -0.94 -6.51 -14.72
C VAL A 36 0.23 -5.59 -14.39
N GLN A 37 1.29 -6.12 -13.77
CA GLN A 37 2.49 -5.34 -13.49
C GLN A 37 3.22 -4.88 -14.75
N TRP A 38 3.29 -5.70 -15.79
CA TRP A 38 3.93 -5.33 -17.06
C TRP A 38 3.20 -4.19 -17.77
N VAL A 39 1.87 -4.25 -17.83
CA VAL A 39 1.04 -3.18 -18.41
C VAL A 39 1.17 -1.89 -17.59
N MET A 40 1.10 -1.98 -16.26
CA MET A 40 1.32 -0.81 -15.39
C MET A 40 2.72 -0.20 -15.57
N SER A 41 3.75 -1.04 -15.66
CA SER A 41 5.14 -0.57 -15.85
C SER A 41 5.32 0.11 -17.20
N THR A 42 4.68 -0.39 -18.26
CA THR A 42 4.68 0.24 -19.59
C THR A 42 4.02 1.62 -19.55
N ALA A 43 2.87 1.75 -18.87
CA ALA A 43 2.20 3.04 -18.71
C ALA A 43 3.05 4.04 -17.90
N ILE A 44 3.66 3.59 -16.81
CA ILE A 44 4.57 4.41 -15.98
C ILE A 44 5.79 4.85 -16.79
N LEU A 45 6.34 3.97 -17.64
CA LEU A 45 7.45 4.32 -18.52
C LEU A 45 7.06 5.42 -19.51
N CYS A 46 5.90 5.31 -20.17
CA CYS A 46 5.42 6.33 -21.11
C CYS A 46 5.23 7.70 -20.43
N VAL A 47 4.58 7.73 -19.26
CA VAL A 47 4.39 8.97 -18.49
C VAL A 47 5.74 9.50 -17.97
N GLY A 48 6.61 8.61 -17.50
CA GLY A 48 7.95 8.96 -17.03
C GLY A 48 8.82 9.58 -18.12
N LEU A 49 8.77 9.05 -19.35
CA LEU A 49 9.47 9.61 -20.51
C LEU A 49 8.94 10.99 -20.89
N ALA A 50 7.63 11.21 -20.83
CA ALA A 50 7.04 12.52 -21.06
C ALA A 50 7.51 13.56 -20.02
N ILE A 51 7.51 13.19 -18.73
CA ILE A 51 8.00 14.06 -17.65
C ILE A 51 9.50 14.34 -17.82
N GLN A 52 10.31 13.32 -18.14
CA GLN A 52 11.74 13.47 -18.41
C GLN A 52 12.03 14.46 -19.54
N ALA A 53 11.20 14.48 -20.59
CA ALA A 53 11.32 15.43 -21.69
C ALA A 53 10.99 16.87 -21.27
N ILE A 54 9.98 17.05 -20.41
CA ILE A 54 9.59 18.37 -19.87
C ILE A 54 10.68 18.92 -18.92
N GLU A 55 11.28 18.06 -18.10
CA GLU A 55 12.32 18.40 -17.13
C GLU A 55 13.73 18.54 -17.74
N GLY A 56 13.88 18.35 -19.06
CA GLY A 56 15.14 18.58 -19.77
C GLY A 56 16.22 17.52 -19.52
N PHE A 57 15.82 16.24 -19.40
CA PHE A 57 16.73 15.09 -19.22
C PHE A 57 17.69 15.21 -18.03
N PRO A 58 17.18 15.10 -16.79
CA PRO A 58 18.01 15.12 -15.59
C PRO A 58 19.00 13.93 -15.56
N LYS A 59 20.06 14.08 -14.76
CA LYS A 59 21.12 13.06 -14.63
C LYS A 59 20.56 11.74 -14.12
N PHE A 60 20.96 10.67 -14.79
CA PHE A 60 20.55 9.31 -14.44
C PHE A 60 21.16 8.90 -13.09
N GLN A 61 20.31 8.52 -12.12
CA GLN A 61 20.74 8.04 -10.80
C GLN A 61 20.42 6.54 -10.64
N PRO A 62 21.41 5.65 -10.82
CA PRO A 62 21.19 4.20 -10.75
C PRO A 62 20.62 3.71 -9.42
N LEU A 63 20.95 4.40 -8.32
CA LEU A 63 20.44 4.05 -6.99
C LEU A 63 18.91 4.21 -6.90
N ALA A 64 18.33 5.19 -7.61
CA ALA A 64 16.89 5.37 -7.66
C ALA A 64 16.19 4.24 -8.45
N MET A 65 16.89 3.65 -9.44
CA MET A 65 16.34 2.53 -10.22
C MET A 65 16.15 1.27 -9.38
N LEU A 66 17.04 1.02 -8.39
CA LEU A 66 16.88 -0.12 -7.48
C LEU A 66 15.56 -0.03 -6.70
N GLY A 67 15.15 1.19 -6.31
CA GLY A 67 13.83 1.42 -5.71
C GLY A 67 12.69 1.02 -6.63
N GLY A 68 12.80 1.35 -7.93
CA GLY A 68 11.84 0.93 -8.96
C GLY A 68 11.77 -0.59 -9.13
N VAL A 69 12.90 -1.29 -9.06
CA VAL A 69 12.96 -2.76 -9.11
C VAL A 69 12.24 -3.38 -7.91
N PHE A 70 12.52 -2.91 -6.69
CA PHE A 70 11.85 -3.39 -5.49
C PHE A 70 10.34 -3.09 -5.50
N TRP A 71 9.97 -1.91 -6.00
CA TRP A 71 8.56 -1.54 -6.16
C TRP A 71 7.83 -2.46 -7.15
N ALA A 72 8.46 -2.76 -8.29
CA ALA A 72 7.89 -3.66 -9.29
C ALA A 72 7.75 -5.09 -8.74
N LEU A 73 8.77 -5.60 -8.05
CA LEU A 73 8.72 -6.92 -7.42
C LEU A 73 7.58 -7.01 -6.39
N GLY A 74 7.43 -5.97 -5.56
CA GLY A 74 6.33 -5.87 -4.60
C GLY A 74 4.96 -5.96 -5.27
N ASN A 75 4.74 -5.20 -6.36
CA ASN A 75 3.46 -5.22 -7.06
C ASN A 75 3.15 -6.53 -7.79
N VAL A 76 4.17 -7.26 -8.30
CA VAL A 76 3.94 -8.61 -8.84
C VAL A 76 3.35 -9.53 -7.77
N THR A 77 3.86 -9.45 -6.55
CA THR A 77 3.37 -10.26 -5.41
C THR A 77 2.08 -9.72 -4.79
N ALA A 78 1.77 -8.44 -5.00
CA ALA A 78 0.58 -7.80 -4.45
C ALA A 78 -0.72 -8.42 -4.99
N ILE A 79 -0.77 -8.77 -6.28
CA ILE A 79 -1.95 -9.34 -6.92
C ILE A 79 -2.32 -10.72 -6.31
N PRO A 80 -1.41 -11.70 -6.19
CA PRO A 80 -1.68 -12.95 -5.46
C PRO A 80 -2.07 -12.75 -3.99
N ILE A 81 -1.42 -11.81 -3.28
CA ILE A 81 -1.75 -11.55 -1.88
C ILE A 81 -3.19 -11.00 -1.77
N MET A 82 -3.57 -10.08 -2.66
CA MET A 82 -4.90 -9.50 -2.69
C MET A 82 -5.98 -10.48 -3.15
N SER A 83 -5.64 -11.50 -3.95
CA SER A 83 -6.60 -12.54 -4.32
C SER A 83 -6.87 -13.53 -3.18
N VAL A 84 -5.89 -13.77 -2.30
CA VAL A 84 -6.03 -14.65 -1.13
C VAL A 84 -6.66 -13.93 0.08
N LEU A 85 -6.17 -12.74 0.41
CA LEU A 85 -6.61 -11.98 1.60
C LEU A 85 -7.78 -11.02 1.32
N GLY A 86 -8.07 -10.76 0.04
CA GLY A 86 -8.99 -9.71 -0.37
C GLY A 86 -8.34 -8.32 -0.38
N LEU A 87 -8.85 -7.46 -1.26
CA LEU A 87 -8.31 -6.10 -1.49
C LEU A 87 -8.30 -5.21 -0.25
N GLY A 88 -9.32 -5.29 0.60
CA GLY A 88 -9.41 -4.48 1.81
C GLY A 88 -8.28 -4.77 2.80
N MET A 89 -8.12 -6.04 3.18
CA MET A 89 -7.06 -6.45 4.12
C MET A 89 -5.66 -6.32 3.50
N GLY A 90 -5.50 -6.66 2.21
CA GLY A 90 -4.23 -6.51 1.50
C GLY A 90 -3.74 -5.05 1.47
N MET A 91 -4.62 -4.10 1.16
CA MET A 91 -4.29 -2.67 1.15
C MET A 91 -3.99 -2.13 2.55
N LEU A 92 -4.64 -2.68 3.59
CA LEU A 92 -4.42 -2.28 4.99
C LEU A 92 -3.03 -2.72 5.48
N ILE A 93 -2.64 -3.96 5.20
CA ILE A 93 -1.31 -4.50 5.51
C ILE A 93 -0.24 -3.70 4.76
N TRP A 94 -0.47 -3.40 3.48
CA TRP A 94 0.46 -2.61 2.68
C TRP A 94 0.62 -1.19 3.21
N GLY A 95 -0.49 -0.51 3.52
CA GLY A 95 -0.48 0.83 4.10
C GLY A 95 0.23 0.90 5.45
N ALA A 96 -0.02 -0.07 6.34
CA ALA A 96 0.67 -0.17 7.63
C ALA A 96 2.18 -0.39 7.45
N THR A 97 2.58 -1.29 6.54
CA THR A 97 3.99 -1.58 6.25
C THR A 97 4.71 -0.35 5.68
N ASN A 98 4.08 0.37 4.74
CA ASN A 98 4.63 1.62 4.20
C ASN A 98 4.77 2.69 5.28
N CYS A 99 3.79 2.82 6.17
CA CYS A 99 3.80 3.80 7.25
C CYS A 99 4.91 3.51 8.27
N ILE A 100 5.06 2.25 8.72
CA ILE A 100 6.11 1.84 9.66
C ILE A 100 7.49 1.99 9.04
N THR A 101 7.67 1.55 7.78
CA THR A 101 8.96 1.66 7.07
C THR A 101 9.33 3.12 6.83
N GLY A 102 8.38 3.94 6.38
CA GLY A 102 8.60 5.38 6.19
C GLY A 102 8.92 6.11 7.49
N TRP A 103 8.23 5.75 8.59
CA TRP A 103 8.54 6.25 9.92
C TRP A 103 9.96 5.86 10.36
N ALA A 104 10.35 4.60 10.21
CA ALA A 104 11.68 4.10 10.60
C ALA A 104 12.80 4.78 9.80
N VAL A 105 12.63 4.92 8.47
CA VAL A 105 13.59 5.60 7.60
C VAL A 105 13.73 7.06 7.97
N GLY A 106 12.62 7.79 8.20
CA GLY A 106 12.65 9.20 8.58
C GLY A 106 13.23 9.43 9.98
N ARG A 107 12.90 8.56 10.95
CA ARG A 107 13.33 8.70 12.35
C ARG A 107 14.81 8.40 12.55
N TYR A 108 15.32 7.36 11.90
CA TYR A 108 16.70 6.90 12.07
C TYR A 108 17.63 7.39 10.95
N GLY A 109 17.10 8.07 9.92
CA GLY A 109 17.90 8.50 8.77
C GLY A 109 18.49 7.32 8.00
N LEU A 110 17.78 6.18 7.99
CA LEU A 110 18.25 4.96 7.33
C LEU A 110 18.51 5.26 5.84
N PHE A 111 19.59 4.69 5.29
CA PHE A 111 20.01 4.89 3.89
C PHE A 111 20.46 6.31 3.50
N GLY A 112 20.93 7.11 4.46
CA GLY A 112 21.52 8.44 4.18
C GLY A 112 20.52 9.58 4.09
N VAL A 113 19.28 9.35 4.54
CA VAL A 113 18.23 10.37 4.65
C VAL A 113 18.53 11.28 5.85
N LYS A 114 18.32 12.59 5.72
CA LYS A 114 18.43 13.53 6.86
C LYS A 114 17.41 13.14 7.92
N ALA A 115 17.88 12.72 9.09
CA ALA A 115 17.02 12.36 10.21
C ALA A 115 16.18 13.58 10.64
N THR A 116 14.87 13.50 10.45
CA THR A 116 13.93 14.53 10.88
C THR A 116 13.38 14.13 12.24
N VAL A 117 14.05 14.57 13.30
CA VAL A 117 13.55 14.35 14.67
C VAL A 117 12.26 15.14 14.85
N PRO A 118 11.13 14.49 15.19
CA PRO A 118 9.86 15.20 15.40
C PRO A 118 9.97 16.22 16.53
N ALA A 119 9.30 17.36 16.38
CA ALA A 119 9.24 18.39 17.43
C ALA A 119 8.63 17.85 18.75
N TRP A 120 7.69 16.88 18.64
CA TRP A 120 7.10 16.17 19.77
C TRP A 120 7.20 14.65 19.57
N PRO A 121 8.23 14.00 20.12
CA PRO A 121 8.46 12.57 19.94
C PRO A 121 7.32 11.71 20.50
N VAL A 122 6.76 12.06 21.67
CA VAL A 122 5.71 11.28 22.34
C VAL A 122 4.45 11.18 21.50
N LEU A 123 4.01 12.29 20.88
CA LEU A 123 2.83 12.32 20.02
C LEU A 123 3.04 11.49 18.75
N ASN A 124 4.27 11.45 18.24
CA ASN A 124 4.62 10.67 17.06
C ASN A 124 4.59 9.16 17.33
N TYR A 125 5.14 8.70 18.47
CA TYR A 125 5.03 7.30 18.90
C TYR A 125 3.58 6.89 19.19
N PHE A 126 2.79 7.78 19.80
CA PHE A 126 1.37 7.53 20.04
C PHE A 126 0.59 7.35 18.73
N GLY A 127 0.84 8.22 17.74
CA GLY A 127 0.25 8.08 16.41
C GLY A 127 0.64 6.76 15.72
N LEU A 128 1.92 6.37 15.82
CA LEU A 128 2.38 5.08 15.29
C LEU A 128 1.69 3.89 15.98
N LEU A 129 1.54 3.95 17.30
CA LEU A 129 0.83 2.92 18.06
C LEU A 129 -0.63 2.80 17.60
N MET A 130 -1.32 3.92 17.41
CA MET A 130 -2.70 3.93 16.92
C MET A 130 -2.83 3.29 15.53
N VAL A 131 -1.88 3.54 14.63
CA VAL A 131 -1.86 2.91 13.29
C VAL A 131 -1.71 1.40 13.41
N ILE A 132 -0.79 0.91 14.24
CA ILE A 132 -0.55 -0.52 14.45
C ILE A 132 -1.78 -1.19 15.07
N VAL A 133 -2.33 -0.62 16.15
CA VAL A 133 -3.51 -1.15 16.83
C VAL A 133 -4.72 -1.15 15.91
N GLY A 134 -4.94 -0.07 15.15
CA GLY A 134 -6.02 0.02 14.18
C GLY A 134 -5.92 -1.02 13.06
N ALA A 135 -4.71 -1.27 12.57
CA ALA A 135 -4.47 -2.30 11.56
C ALA A 135 -4.77 -3.71 12.08
N ILE A 136 -4.28 -4.04 13.29
CA ILE A 136 -4.52 -5.34 13.92
C ILE A 136 -6.01 -5.53 14.23
N PHE A 137 -6.66 -4.53 14.82
CA PHE A 137 -8.07 -4.60 15.18
C PHE A 137 -8.96 -4.81 13.95
N THR A 138 -8.70 -4.07 12.87
CA THR A 138 -9.49 -4.20 11.62
C THR A 138 -9.26 -5.55 10.95
N ALA A 139 -8.02 -6.07 10.98
CA ALA A 139 -7.72 -7.41 10.47
C ALA A 139 -8.40 -8.51 11.28
N LEU A 140 -8.38 -8.42 12.62
CA LEU A 140 -9.06 -9.37 13.51
C LEU A 140 -10.57 -9.33 13.32
N ALA A 141 -11.17 -8.14 13.28
CA ALA A 141 -12.60 -7.98 13.05
C ALA A 141 -13.02 -8.61 11.71
N ALA A 142 -12.28 -8.34 10.63
CA ALA A 142 -12.53 -8.93 9.33
C ALA A 142 -12.40 -10.47 9.35
N GLY A 143 -11.38 -11.01 10.02
CA GLY A 143 -11.19 -12.46 10.19
C GLY A 143 -12.33 -13.13 10.96
N VAL A 144 -12.81 -12.51 12.05
CA VAL A 144 -13.96 -12.99 12.82
C VAL A 144 -15.23 -12.97 11.96
N PHE A 145 -15.54 -11.85 11.30
CA PHE A 145 -16.73 -11.77 10.45
C PHE A 145 -16.68 -12.77 9.29
N TYR A 146 -15.51 -12.97 8.68
CA TYR A 146 -15.33 -13.98 7.62
C TYR A 146 -15.50 -15.41 8.17
N GLY A 147 -14.91 -15.73 9.31
CA GLY A 147 -15.04 -17.03 9.97
C GLY A 147 -16.46 -17.36 10.40
N VAL A 148 -17.20 -16.38 10.94
CA VAL A 148 -18.61 -16.53 11.35
C VAL A 148 -19.50 -16.85 10.16
N THR A 149 -19.15 -16.44 8.94
CA THR A 149 -19.90 -16.82 7.72
C THR A 149 -19.97 -18.34 7.51
N PHE A 150 -18.95 -19.08 7.93
CA PHE A 150 -18.89 -20.54 7.77
C PHE A 150 -19.58 -21.29 8.92
N VAL A 151 -19.76 -20.66 10.08
CA VAL A 151 -20.33 -21.31 11.27
C VAL A 151 -21.75 -21.86 11.04
N PRO A 152 -22.70 -21.12 10.42
CA PRO A 152 -24.02 -21.67 10.09
C PRO A 152 -23.96 -22.82 9.10
N VAL A 153 -23.06 -22.76 8.11
CA VAL A 153 -22.91 -23.82 7.10
C VAL A 153 -22.40 -25.10 7.73
N ILE A 154 -21.38 -25.00 8.58
CA ILE A 154 -20.83 -26.14 9.33
C ILE A 154 -21.90 -26.72 10.26
N TYR A 155 -22.65 -25.86 10.96
CA TYR A 155 -23.73 -26.30 11.84
C TYR A 155 -24.83 -27.09 11.10
N ILE A 156 -25.22 -26.63 9.90
CA ILE A 156 -26.19 -27.32 9.04
C ILE A 156 -25.61 -28.65 8.51
N GLN A 157 -24.33 -28.67 8.12
CA GLN A 157 -23.65 -29.89 7.68
C GLN A 157 -23.56 -30.95 8.79
N ASP A 158 -23.36 -30.53 10.04
CA ASP A 158 -23.29 -31.42 11.20
C ASP A 158 -24.68 -31.86 11.72
N HIS A 159 -25.77 -31.22 11.29
CA HIS A 159 -27.14 -31.58 11.65
C HIS A 159 -28.03 -31.79 10.41
N PRO A 160 -27.72 -32.76 9.53
CA PRO A 160 -28.44 -32.97 8.26
C PRO A 160 -29.85 -33.56 8.43
N GLU A 161 -30.20 -34.02 9.63
CA GLU A 161 -31.41 -34.81 9.90
C GLU A 161 -32.51 -34.04 10.65
N LYS A 162 -32.38 -32.71 10.72
CA LYS A 162 -33.42 -31.76 11.17
C LYS A 162 -33.80 -30.83 10.03
#